data_AF-A0A2D6XCH1-F1
#
_entry.id   AF-A0A2D6XCH1-F1
#
_cell.length_a   1.000
_cell.length_b   1.000
_cell.length_c   1.000
_cell.angle_alpha   90.00
_cell.angle_beta   90.00
_cell.angle_gamma   90.00
#
_symmetry.space_group_name_H-M   'P 1'
#
loop_
_entity.id
_entity.type
_entity.pdbx_description
1 polymer ?
#
loop_
_entity_poly.entity_id
_entity_poly.type
_entity_poly.pdbx_seq_one_letter_code
_entity_poly.pdbx_strand_id
1 'polypeptide(L)'
;MTTAKAKTSKEVPFDVSKYMVDNVVETKVLKVDNSTFEVKIKPLSWSKKNQLVAKSMKFGGGEGNMTFDADEYVKESLKAILVQAPWGKTTDTFLISINEKLGKALETLVPKAFEDADNAGSEELKKG
;
A
#
# COMPACT_ATOMS: atom_id res chain seq x y z
N MET A 1 -31.60 -33.12 -39.37
CA MET A 1 -30.36 -32.32 -39.27
C MET A 1 -30.54 -31.32 -38.15
N THR A 2 -29.66 -31.36 -37.17
CA THR A 2 -29.81 -30.80 -35.82
C THR A 2 -29.28 -29.37 -35.78
N THR A 3 -30.12 -28.39 -35.47
CA THR A 3 -29.71 -26.99 -35.25
C THR A 3 -29.02 -26.88 -33.89
N ALA A 4 -27.73 -26.51 -33.91
CA ALA A 4 -26.93 -26.27 -32.73
C ALA A 4 -27.47 -25.07 -31.93
N LYS A 5 -27.72 -25.28 -30.63
CA LYS A 5 -28.05 -24.20 -29.68
C LYS A 5 -26.81 -23.34 -29.44
N ALA A 6 -26.94 -22.03 -29.68
CA ALA A 6 -25.94 -21.04 -29.29
C ALA A 6 -25.79 -21.02 -27.76
N LYS A 7 -24.56 -21.19 -27.27
CA LYS A 7 -24.22 -20.96 -25.86
C LYS A 7 -24.23 -19.45 -25.59
N THR A 8 -25.30 -18.94 -25.00
CA THR A 8 -25.31 -17.60 -24.42
C THR A 8 -24.37 -17.60 -23.22
N SER A 9 -23.18 -17.02 -23.36
CA SER A 9 -22.29 -16.74 -22.23
C SER A 9 -23.01 -15.75 -21.32
N LYS A 10 -23.31 -16.15 -20.07
CA LYS A 10 -23.84 -15.22 -19.07
C LYS A 10 -22.67 -14.36 -18.60
N GLU A 11 -22.55 -13.15 -19.14
CA GLU A 11 -21.62 -12.15 -18.62
C GLU A 11 -22.04 -11.82 -17.18
N VAL A 12 -21.14 -12.05 -16.23
CA VAL A 12 -21.33 -11.62 -14.84
C VAL A 12 -21.27 -10.10 -14.84
N PRO A 13 -22.25 -9.38 -14.24
CA PRO A 13 -22.21 -7.94 -14.18
C PRO A 13 -20.97 -7.49 -13.40
N PHE A 14 -20.29 -6.46 -13.92
CA PHE A 14 -19.17 -5.85 -13.25
C PHE A 14 -19.63 -5.19 -11.94
N ASP A 15 -19.08 -5.65 -10.82
CA ASP A 15 -19.40 -5.13 -9.48
C ASP A 15 -18.21 -4.35 -8.94
N VAL A 16 -18.31 -3.01 -8.98
CA VAL A 16 -17.28 -2.08 -8.51
C VAL A 16 -17.07 -2.14 -7.00
N SER A 17 -18.07 -2.61 -6.24
CA SER A 17 -18.05 -2.61 -4.78
C SER A 17 -16.90 -3.47 -4.23
N LYS A 18 -16.51 -4.51 -4.98
CA LYS A 18 -15.38 -5.40 -4.65
C LYS A 18 -14.02 -4.71 -4.68
N TYR A 19 -13.91 -3.55 -5.33
CA TYR A 19 -12.66 -2.82 -5.53
C TYR A 19 -12.60 -1.52 -4.71
N MET A 20 -13.65 -1.22 -3.94
CA MET A 20 -13.67 -0.06 -3.06
C MET A 20 -12.88 -0.36 -1.78
N VAL A 21 -12.02 0.57 -1.37
CA VAL A 21 -11.35 0.47 -0.08
C VAL A 21 -12.36 0.72 1.03
N ASP A 22 -12.53 -0.27 1.89
CA ASP A 22 -13.17 -0.07 3.18
C ASP A 22 -12.28 0.82 4.04
N ASN A 23 -12.76 2.01 4.39
CA ASN A 23 -12.02 2.98 5.21
C ASN A 23 -12.02 2.60 6.70
N VAL A 24 -12.22 1.32 7.01
CA VAL A 24 -12.32 0.79 8.36
C VAL A 24 -10.94 0.81 9.01
N VAL A 25 -10.91 1.22 10.26
CA VAL A 25 -9.69 1.22 11.07
C VAL A 25 -9.41 -0.20 11.53
N GLU A 26 -8.25 -0.73 11.16
CA GLU A 26 -7.82 -2.08 11.50
C GLU A 26 -6.82 -2.05 12.65
N THR A 27 -6.92 -2.99 13.58
CA THR A 27 -5.91 -3.18 14.62
C THR A 27 -4.87 -4.18 14.14
N LYS A 28 -3.58 -3.80 14.17
CA LYS A 28 -2.45 -4.70 13.94
C LYS A 28 -1.58 -4.81 15.18
N VAL A 29 -1.22 -6.06 15.50
CA VAL A 29 -0.26 -6.37 16.57
C VAL A 29 1.12 -6.46 15.94
N LEU A 30 2.04 -5.61 16.39
CA LEU A 30 3.44 -5.65 16.01
C LEU A 30 4.27 -6.26 17.14
N LYS A 31 5.31 -6.99 16.76
CA LYS A 31 6.29 -7.58 17.68
C LYS A 31 7.65 -6.94 17.44
N VAL A 32 8.25 -6.43 18.52
CA VAL A 32 9.61 -5.90 18.53
C VAL A 32 10.35 -6.56 19.69
N ASP A 33 11.40 -7.32 19.38
CA ASP A 33 12.11 -8.17 20.34
C ASP A 33 11.15 -9.08 21.13
N ASN A 34 11.11 -8.91 22.45
CA ASN A 34 10.26 -9.65 23.39
C ASN A 34 8.97 -8.90 23.76
N SER A 35 8.69 -7.77 23.10
CA SER A 35 7.50 -6.95 23.36
C SER A 35 6.53 -6.99 22.18
N THR A 36 5.24 -6.99 22.48
CA THR A 36 4.18 -6.81 21.50
C THR A 36 3.37 -5.58 21.83
N PHE A 37 2.96 -4.84 20.80
CA PHE A 37 2.09 -3.68 20.97
C PHE A 37 1.09 -3.62 19.82
N GLU A 38 -0.03 -2.95 20.08
CA GLU A 38 -1.09 -2.77 19.12
C GLU A 38 -1.03 -1.38 18.51
N VAL A 39 -1.24 -1.31 17.20
CA VAL A 39 -1.44 -0.08 16.46
C VAL A 39 -2.74 -0.17 15.68
N LYS A 40 -3.41 0.96 15.53
CA LYS A 40 -4.55 1.08 14.63
C LYS A 40 -4.12 1.75 13.34
N ILE A 41 -4.33 1.05 12.24
CA ILE A 41 -4.02 1.54 10.90
C ILE A 41 -5.29 1.82 10.13
N LYS A 42 -5.21 2.77 9.20
CA LYS A 42 -6.22 2.98 8.17
C LYS A 42 -5.62 2.63 6.81
N PRO A 43 -6.28 1.79 5.99
CA PRO A 43 -5.79 1.49 4.65
C PRO A 43 -5.73 2.76 3.79
N LEU A 44 -4.70 2.86 2.96
CA LEU A 44 -4.60 3.94 1.97
C LEU A 44 -5.41 3.57 0.73
N SER A 45 -6.17 4.53 0.22
CA SER A 45 -6.70 4.41 -1.13
C SER A 45 -5.55 4.43 -2.15
N TRP A 46 -5.78 3.84 -3.32
CA TRP A 46 -4.82 3.86 -4.44
C TRP A 46 -4.35 5.29 -4.78
N SER A 47 -5.30 6.23 -4.84
CA SER A 47 -4.99 7.65 -5.10
C SER A 47 -4.08 8.25 -4.02
N LYS A 48 -4.34 7.97 -2.74
CA LYS A 48 -3.52 8.51 -1.64
C LYS A 48 -2.11 7.92 -1.67
N LYS A 49 -1.98 6.61 -1.91
CA LYS A 49 -0.68 5.95 -2.11
C LYS A 49 0.11 6.63 -3.23
N ASN A 50 -0.51 6.85 -4.39
CA ASN A 50 0.18 7.48 -5.53
C ASN A 50 0.56 8.94 -5.27
N GLN A 51 -0.23 9.68 -4.51
CA GLN A 51 0.15 11.01 -4.07
C GLN A 51 1.40 10.99 -3.19
N LEU A 52 1.53 9.99 -2.30
CA LEU A 52 2.72 9.82 -1.47
C LEU A 52 3.93 9.45 -2.32
N VAL A 53 3.79 8.51 -3.26
CA VAL A 53 4.88 8.15 -4.20
C VAL A 53 5.34 9.38 -4.99
N ALA A 54 4.40 10.14 -5.55
CA ALA A 54 4.70 11.35 -6.32
C ALA A 54 5.39 12.43 -5.45
N LYS A 55 4.96 12.59 -4.19
CA LYS A 55 5.59 13.51 -3.24
C LYS A 55 7.04 13.11 -2.93
N SER A 56 7.32 11.80 -2.91
CA SER A 56 8.65 11.25 -2.67
C SER A 56 9.54 11.23 -3.92
N MET A 57 9.06 11.64 -5.08
CA MET A 57 9.90 11.85 -6.25
C MET A 57 10.57 13.23 -6.17
N LYS A 58 11.90 13.24 -6.24
CA LYS A 58 12.72 14.46 -6.29
C LYS A 58 13.30 14.63 -7.69
N PHE A 59 13.28 15.86 -8.18
CA PHE A 59 14.03 16.22 -9.39
C PHE A 59 15.51 16.36 -9.00
N GLY A 60 16.37 15.55 -9.61
CA GLY A 60 17.81 15.70 -9.48
C GLY A 60 18.25 17.06 -10.03
N GLY A 61 19.09 17.78 -9.30
CA GLY A 61 19.46 19.18 -9.53
C GLY A 61 20.21 19.51 -10.84
N GLY A 62 20.23 18.61 -11.82
CA GLY A 62 20.79 18.79 -13.15
C GLY A 62 20.58 17.52 -13.96
N GLU A 63 20.25 17.65 -15.25
CA GLU A 63 20.08 16.54 -16.22
C GLU A 63 18.79 15.69 -16.11
N GLY A 64 17.68 16.24 -15.62
CA GLY A 64 16.35 15.64 -15.85
C GLY A 64 16.10 14.28 -15.19
N ASN A 65 17.02 13.80 -14.36
CA ASN A 65 16.86 12.53 -13.65
C ASN A 65 15.91 12.71 -12.45
N MET A 66 14.88 11.87 -12.37
CA MET A 66 14.04 11.74 -11.17
C MET A 66 14.67 10.73 -10.21
N THR A 67 14.77 11.08 -8.94
CA THR A 67 15.24 10.18 -7.87
C THR A 67 14.11 9.96 -6.87
N PHE A 68 13.89 8.71 -6.50
CA PHE A 68 12.90 8.36 -5.48
C PHE A 68 13.51 8.43 -4.08
N ASP A 69 12.90 9.22 -3.20
CA ASP A 69 13.26 9.30 -1.78
C ASP A 69 12.44 8.28 -0.97
N ALA A 70 13.04 7.12 -0.75
CA ALA A 70 12.43 6.05 0.03
C ALA A 70 12.18 6.43 1.50
N ASP A 71 13.07 7.24 2.09
CA ASP A 71 12.97 7.68 3.48
C ASP A 71 11.76 8.62 3.67
N GLU A 72 11.62 9.61 2.79
CA GLU A 72 10.43 10.49 2.75
C GLU A 72 9.15 9.67 2.55
N TYR A 73 9.17 8.68 1.65
CA TYR A 73 8.00 7.83 1.38
C TYR A 73 7.57 7.02 2.61
N VAL A 74 8.53 6.38 3.29
CA VAL A 74 8.26 5.61 4.50
C VAL A 74 7.68 6.52 5.59
N LYS A 75 8.30 7.68 5.85
CA LYS A 75 7.81 8.61 6.88
C LYS A 75 6.40 9.09 6.61
N GLU A 76 6.12 9.54 5.40
CA GLU A 76 4.81 10.08 5.05
C GLU A 76 3.75 8.98 5.01
N SER A 77 4.10 7.77 4.59
CA SER A 77 3.22 6.60 4.65
C SER A 77 2.87 6.23 6.08
N LEU A 78 3.85 6.14 6.98
CA LEU A 78 3.62 5.82 8.39
C LEU A 78 2.72 6.87 9.07
N LYS A 79 2.93 8.15 8.81
CA LYS A 79 2.06 9.24 9.30
C LYS A 79 0.65 9.15 8.75
N ALA A 80 0.48 8.70 7.51
CA ALA A 80 -0.83 8.61 6.86
C ALA A 80 -1.64 7.37 7.30
N ILE A 81 -0.97 6.26 7.60
CA ILE A 81 -1.64 5.00 7.97
C ILE A 81 -1.87 4.85 9.47
N LEU A 82 -0.93 5.29 10.32
CA LEU A 82 -1.03 5.09 11.77
C LEU A 82 -1.98 6.11 12.38
N VAL A 83 -3.16 5.65 12.77
CA VAL A 83 -4.20 6.46 13.41
C VAL A 83 -4.02 6.48 14.92
N GLN A 84 -3.68 5.34 15.52
CA GLN A 84 -3.46 5.20 16.96
C GLN A 84 -2.27 4.29 17.23
N ALA A 85 -1.41 4.70 18.15
CA ALA A 85 -0.23 3.94 18.56
C ALA A 85 0.09 4.23 20.04
N PRO A 86 0.87 3.39 20.73
CA PRO A 86 1.18 3.59 22.16
C PRO A 86 1.99 4.87 22.44
N TRP A 87 2.69 5.41 21.46
CA TRP A 87 3.39 6.70 21.53
C TRP A 87 2.50 7.90 21.15
N GLY A 88 1.22 7.69 20.84
CA GLY A 88 0.33 8.74 20.36
C GLY A 88 0.49 9.02 18.87
N LYS A 89 0.52 10.30 18.49
CA LYS A 89 0.59 10.71 17.08
C LYS A 89 1.98 10.44 16.51
N THR A 90 2.03 9.73 15.38
CA THR A 90 3.27 9.57 14.61
C THR A 90 3.69 10.91 14.02
N THR A 91 4.88 11.40 14.41
CA THR A 91 5.45 12.68 13.98
C THR A 91 6.87 12.48 13.46
N ASP A 92 7.44 13.47 12.77
CA ASP A 92 8.84 13.46 12.35
C ASP A 92 9.79 13.25 13.52
N THR A 93 9.56 13.97 14.63
CA THR A 93 10.39 13.85 15.84
C THR A 93 10.37 12.43 16.38
N PHE A 94 9.19 11.77 16.40
CA PHE A 94 9.10 10.37 16.79
C PHE A 94 9.91 9.48 15.83
N LEU A 95 9.70 9.60 14.52
CA LEU A 95 10.36 8.77 13.51
C LEU A 95 11.89 8.94 13.49
N ILE A 96 12.40 10.11 13.84
CA ILE A 96 13.85 10.37 14.00
C ILE A 96 14.39 9.75 15.30
N SER A 97 13.56 9.65 16.33
CA SER A 97 13.95 9.16 17.67
C SER A 97 13.94 7.64 17.83
N ILE A 98 13.30 6.89 16.91
CA ILE A 98 13.20 5.44 17.01
C ILE A 98 14.47 4.74 16.53
N ASN A 99 14.73 3.57 17.09
CA ASN A 99 15.84 2.71 16.65
C ASN A 99 15.45 1.84 15.45
N GLU A 100 16.44 1.18 14.85
CA GLU A 100 16.29 0.28 13.71
C GLU A 100 15.27 -0.85 13.95
N LYS A 101 15.19 -1.38 15.18
CA LYS A 101 14.30 -2.50 15.50
C LYS A 101 12.82 -2.12 15.37
N LEU A 102 12.45 -1.00 15.98
CA LEU A 102 11.10 -0.47 15.85
C LEU A 102 10.84 0.05 14.43
N GLY A 103 11.84 0.67 13.80
CA GLY A 103 11.79 1.08 12.40
C GLY A 103 11.38 -0.06 11.47
N LYS A 104 12.12 -1.18 11.51
CA LYS A 104 11.84 -2.37 10.70
C LYS A 104 10.45 -2.95 10.92
N ALA A 105 9.97 -2.97 12.17
CA ALA A 105 8.63 -3.44 12.46
C ALA A 105 7.56 -2.53 11.83
N LEU A 106 7.76 -1.22 11.86
CA LEU A 106 6.85 -0.25 11.26
C LEU A 106 6.90 -0.27 9.73
N GLU A 107 8.06 -0.50 9.12
CA GLU A 107 8.21 -0.64 7.67
C GLU A 107 7.30 -1.74 7.09
N THR A 108 7.00 -2.79 7.86
CA THR A 108 6.05 -3.84 7.42
C THR A 108 4.62 -3.35 7.19
N LEU A 109 4.28 -2.18 7.74
CA LEU A 109 2.98 -1.54 7.54
C LEU A 109 2.95 -0.64 6.30
N VAL A 110 4.13 -0.25 5.78
CA VAL A 110 4.23 0.67 4.65
C VAL A 110 3.91 -0.09 3.35
N PRO A 111 2.96 0.40 2.54
CA PRO A 111 2.68 -0.23 1.26
C PRO A 111 3.86 -0.07 0.31
N LYS A 112 4.19 -1.13 -0.44
CA LYS A 112 5.21 -1.08 -1.50
C LYS A 112 4.96 0.09 -2.45
N ALA A 113 5.95 0.97 -2.62
CA ALA A 113 5.82 2.18 -3.45
C ALA A 113 5.48 1.86 -4.90
N PHE A 114 6.24 0.92 -5.49
CA PHE A 114 6.04 0.40 -6.83
C PHE A 114 5.57 -1.04 -6.72
N GLU A 115 4.63 -1.43 -7.58
CA GLU A 115 4.30 -2.84 -7.75
C GLU A 115 5.47 -3.50 -8.48
N ASP A 116 5.86 -4.70 -8.04
CA ASP A 116 6.87 -5.48 -8.76
C ASP A 116 6.34 -5.71 -10.18
N ALA A 117 7.11 -5.30 -11.19
CA ALA A 117 6.73 -5.39 -12.62
C ALA A 117 6.46 -6.83 -13.10
N ASP A 118 6.68 -7.83 -12.26
CA ASP A 118 6.49 -9.25 -12.53
C ASP A 118 5.03 -9.71 -12.43
N ASN A 119 4.13 -8.94 -11.79
CA ASN A 119 2.73 -9.35 -11.61
C ASN A 119 1.73 -8.69 -12.57
N ALA A 120 2.25 -8.00 -13.59
CA ALA A 120 1.45 -7.42 -14.67
C ALA A 120 1.68 -8.20 -15.97
N GLY A 121 1.34 -9.50 -16.03
CA GLY A 121 1.44 -10.19 -17.33
C GLY A 121 1.27 -11.70 -17.48
N SER A 122 0.85 -12.50 -16.49
CA SER A 122 0.79 -13.96 -16.75
C SER A 122 -0.26 -14.80 -16.03
N GLU A 123 -1.44 -14.27 -15.69
CA GLU A 123 -2.60 -15.14 -15.43
C GLU A 123 -3.86 -14.57 -16.13
N GLU A 124 -4.49 -15.40 -16.95
CA GLU A 124 -5.83 -15.23 -17.55
C GLU A 124 -6.03 -14.35 -18.80
N LEU A 125 -5.19 -14.54 -19.82
CA LEU A 125 -5.63 -14.46 -21.23
C LEU A 125 -5.38 -15.80 -21.96
N LYS A 126 -5.72 -16.92 -21.32
CA LYS A 126 -5.91 -18.18 -22.07
C LYS A 126 -7.32 -18.15 -22.67
N LYS A 127 -7.36 -17.81 -23.96
CA LYS A 127 -8.50 -17.98 -24.87
C LYS A 127 -9.22 -19.31 -24.58
N GLY A 128 -10.49 -19.22 -24.23
CA GLY A 128 -11.48 -20.29 -24.48
C GLY A 128 -12.10 -20.13 -25.86
#